data_AF-L5MI06-F1
#
_entry.id   AF-L5MI06-F1
#
_cell.length_a   1.000
_cell.length_b   1.000
_cell.length_c   1.000
_cell.angle_alpha   90.00
_cell.angle_beta   90.00
_cell.angle_gamma   90.00
#
_symmetry.space_group_name_H-M   'P 1'
#
loop_
_entity.id
_entity.type
_entity.pdbx_description
1 polymer ?
#
loop_
_entity_poly.entity_id
_entity_poly.type
_entity_poly.pdbx_seq_one_letter_code
_entity_poly.pdbx_strand_id
1 'polypeptide(L)'
;MAVPAPVPAARAQCPGLRFVDSDQEEKQYVNRFWREIRVGDFVRLRCNEIIPADILLLSSSDPDGLCHIETANLDGETNLKRRQVVRGFSELVSEFDPLTFTSVIECERPNNDLSRFRGCITHDNGKKAGLHKENLLLRGCTVRNTEAVVGIVIYAGHETKALLNNSGPRYKRSMLERQMNCDVLWCVLLLVCMCLFSAVGHGVWVRRYQEKEALFEVPEADGGSLSPVTAAIYSFLTMIIVLQVLIPVSLYVSIEIVKVCQVYFIHQDADLYDEETDSQLQCRALNITEDLGQIRYVFSDKTGTLTENKMVFRRCTVSGMEYSHDANGEPRL
;
A
#
# COMPACT_ATOMS: atom_id res chain seq x y z
N MET A 1 -16.98 7.28 32.21
CA MET A 1 -16.37 8.11 31.15
C MET A 1 -16.79 7.51 29.82
N ALA A 2 -17.64 8.21 29.08
CA ALA A 2 -18.28 7.73 27.87
C ALA A 2 -17.27 7.65 26.71
N VAL A 3 -17.26 6.51 26.02
CA VAL A 3 -16.53 6.30 24.76
C VAL A 3 -17.23 7.12 23.68
N PRO A 4 -16.53 7.96 22.89
CA PRO A 4 -17.17 8.66 21.78
C PRO A 4 -17.56 7.63 20.70
N ALA A 5 -18.79 7.76 20.20
CA ALA A 5 -19.32 6.92 19.14
C ALA A 5 -18.49 7.08 17.85
N PRO A 6 -18.34 6.02 17.04
CA PRO A 6 -17.69 6.12 15.74
C PRO A 6 -18.49 7.07 14.82
N VAL A 7 -17.77 8.05 14.26
CA VAL A 7 -18.25 8.97 13.23
C VAL A 7 -18.76 8.15 12.04
N PRO A 8 -19.94 8.44 11.47
CA PRO A 8 -20.44 7.68 10.33
C PRO A 8 -19.50 7.88 9.15
N ALA A 9 -18.93 6.77 8.66
CA ALA A 9 -18.21 6.76 7.40
C ALA A 9 -19.12 7.34 6.31
N ALA A 10 -18.62 8.36 5.60
CA ALA A 10 -19.27 8.92 4.44
C ALA A 10 -19.70 7.79 3.50
N ARG A 11 -21.01 7.70 3.24
CA ARG A 11 -21.59 6.79 2.27
C ARG A 11 -21.19 7.24 0.87
N ALA A 12 -20.01 6.82 0.41
CA ALA A 12 -19.74 6.73 -1.01
C ALA A 12 -20.55 5.55 -1.55
N GLN A 13 -21.72 5.85 -2.08
CA GLN A 13 -22.57 4.91 -2.78
C GLN A 13 -21.92 4.60 -4.13
N CYS A 14 -20.97 3.66 -4.14
CA CYS A 14 -20.37 3.20 -5.39
C CYS A 14 -21.46 2.56 -6.27
N PRO A 15 -21.62 2.98 -7.54
CA PRO A 15 -22.60 2.37 -8.43
C PRO A 15 -22.26 0.89 -8.60
N GLY A 16 -23.28 0.06 -8.39
CA GLY A 16 -23.15 -1.36 -8.16
C GLY A 16 -22.74 -2.14 -9.40
N LEU A 17 -21.84 -3.09 -9.16
CA LEU A 17 -21.37 -4.05 -10.14
C LEU A 17 -22.39 -5.16 -10.31
N ARG A 18 -22.80 -5.42 -11.53
CA ARG A 18 -23.94 -6.25 -11.90
C ARG A 18 -23.47 -7.70 -12.20
N PHE A 19 -23.93 -8.72 -11.46
CA PHE A 19 -23.57 -10.17 -11.52
C PHE A 19 -24.73 -11.08 -11.90
N VAL A 20 -24.49 -12.14 -12.67
CA VAL A 20 -25.45 -13.25 -12.78
C VAL A 20 -25.22 -14.22 -11.63
N ASP A 21 -26.19 -14.38 -10.74
CA ASP A 21 -26.18 -15.41 -9.69
C ASP A 21 -26.63 -16.74 -10.33
N SER A 22 -25.82 -17.79 -10.24
CA SER A 22 -26.16 -19.11 -10.81
C SER A 22 -27.26 -19.83 -10.02
N ASP A 23 -27.61 -19.32 -8.83
CA ASP A 23 -28.54 -19.97 -7.89
C ASP A 23 -29.98 -19.41 -7.93
N GLN A 24 -30.28 -18.43 -8.80
CA GLN A 24 -31.65 -17.89 -8.95
C GLN A 24 -32.13 -17.92 -10.41
N GLU A 25 -33.37 -18.37 -10.61
CA GLU A 25 -34.08 -18.47 -11.88
C GLU A 25 -34.34 -17.11 -12.59
N GLU A 26 -33.80 -16.00 -12.10
CA GLU A 26 -34.00 -14.67 -12.66
C GLU A 26 -32.78 -14.16 -13.45
N LYS A 27 -33.03 -13.84 -14.73
CA LYS A 27 -32.07 -13.31 -15.71
C LYS A 27 -31.65 -11.87 -15.41
N GLN A 28 -31.10 -11.59 -14.24
CA GLN A 28 -30.77 -10.23 -13.86
C GLN A 28 -29.38 -10.12 -13.25
N TYR A 29 -28.66 -9.11 -13.73
CA TYR A 29 -27.43 -8.73 -13.08
C TYR A 29 -27.70 -8.05 -11.71
N VAL A 30 -27.10 -8.57 -10.65
CA VAL A 30 -27.27 -8.14 -9.24
C VAL A 30 -26.10 -7.27 -8.80
N ASN A 31 -26.32 -6.25 -7.97
CA ASN A 31 -25.23 -5.44 -7.42
C ASN A 31 -24.49 -6.19 -6.30
N ARG A 32 -23.17 -6.48 -6.43
CA ARG A 32 -22.34 -7.01 -5.31
C ARG A 32 -21.05 -6.22 -5.07
N PHE A 33 -20.43 -6.48 -3.92
CA PHE A 33 -19.14 -5.90 -3.54
C PHE A 33 -17.97 -6.58 -4.25
N TRP A 34 -16.88 -5.83 -4.48
CA TRP A 34 -15.69 -6.36 -5.17
C TRP A 34 -15.04 -7.57 -4.49
N ARG A 35 -15.19 -7.68 -3.16
CA ARG A 35 -14.66 -8.83 -2.39
C ARG A 35 -15.38 -10.15 -2.72
N GLU A 36 -16.58 -10.08 -3.28
CA GLU A 36 -17.38 -11.26 -3.62
C GLU A 36 -17.07 -11.80 -5.02
N ILE A 37 -16.29 -11.06 -5.83
CA ILE A 37 -15.92 -11.45 -7.20
C ILE A 37 -15.04 -12.70 -7.19
N ARG A 38 -15.40 -13.68 -8.02
CA ARG A 38 -14.64 -14.90 -8.27
C ARG A 38 -14.26 -15.02 -9.74
N VAL A 39 -13.25 -15.85 -10.00
CA VAL A 39 -12.85 -16.20 -11.37
C VAL A 39 -14.00 -16.96 -12.03
N GLY A 40 -14.34 -16.57 -13.26
CA GLY A 40 -15.47 -17.12 -14.01
C GLY A 40 -16.76 -16.31 -13.90
N ASP A 41 -16.84 -15.33 -12.99
CA ASP A 41 -18.04 -14.50 -12.87
C ASP A 41 -18.18 -13.57 -14.08
N PHE A 42 -19.42 -13.37 -14.52
CA PHE A 42 -19.76 -12.35 -15.51
C PHE A 42 -20.00 -11.01 -14.83
N VAL A 43 -19.31 -10.00 -15.34
CA VAL A 43 -19.33 -8.65 -14.83
C VAL A 43 -19.79 -7.71 -15.93
N ARG A 44 -20.81 -6.90 -15.60
CA ARG A 44 -21.23 -5.76 -16.42
C ARG A 44 -20.75 -4.46 -15.80
N LEU A 45 -19.96 -3.69 -16.54
CA LEU A 45 -19.48 -2.37 -16.17
C LEU A 45 -20.12 -1.30 -17.04
N ARG A 46 -20.32 -0.11 -16.47
CA ARG A 46 -20.80 1.08 -17.18
C ARG A 46 -19.67 2.06 -17.48
N CYS A 47 -19.96 3.04 -18.32
CA CYS A 47 -19.08 4.18 -18.54
C CYS A 47 -18.70 4.83 -17.19
N ASN A 48 -17.42 5.16 -17.03
CA ASN A 48 -16.81 5.77 -15.84
C ASN A 48 -16.74 4.87 -14.59
N GLU A 49 -17.00 3.57 -14.71
CA GLU A 49 -16.77 2.62 -13.62
C GLU A 49 -15.33 2.08 -13.62
N ILE A 50 -14.81 1.85 -12.41
CA ILE A 50 -13.48 1.26 -12.22
C ILE A 50 -13.58 -0.25 -12.35
N ILE A 51 -12.66 -0.83 -13.12
CA ILE A 51 -12.56 -2.26 -13.36
C ILE A 51 -12.05 -2.95 -12.07
N PRO A 52 -12.80 -3.91 -11.49
CA PRO A 52 -12.52 -4.46 -10.16
C PRO A 52 -11.50 -5.62 -10.16
N ALA A 53 -11.35 -6.31 -11.29
CA ALA A 53 -10.54 -7.51 -11.48
C ALA A 53 -10.03 -7.54 -12.93
N ASP A 54 -9.14 -8.47 -13.29
CA ASP A 54 -8.72 -8.59 -14.68
C ASP A 54 -9.81 -9.36 -15.45
N ILE A 55 -10.48 -8.65 -16.36
CA ILE A 55 -11.70 -9.11 -17.04
C ILE A 55 -11.42 -9.26 -18.53
N LEU A 56 -11.79 -10.41 -19.11
CA LEU A 56 -11.79 -10.60 -20.56
C LEU A 56 -13.05 -9.97 -21.16
N LEU A 57 -12.87 -9.07 -22.13
CA LEU A 57 -13.95 -8.37 -22.81
C LEU A 57 -14.69 -9.30 -23.77
N LEU A 58 -15.97 -9.55 -23.48
CA LEU A 58 -16.83 -10.44 -24.28
C LEU A 58 -17.86 -9.66 -25.10
N SER A 59 -18.37 -8.55 -24.59
CA SER A 59 -19.32 -7.70 -25.30
C SER A 59 -19.13 -6.22 -24.94
N SER A 60 -19.42 -5.36 -25.90
CA SER A 60 -19.40 -3.90 -25.77
C SER A 60 -20.67 -3.31 -26.39
N SER A 61 -21.12 -2.18 -25.86
CA SER A 61 -22.20 -1.39 -26.47
C SER A 61 -21.78 -0.72 -27.79
N ASP A 62 -20.49 -0.62 -28.07
CA ASP A 62 -19.97 -0.08 -29.33
C ASP A 62 -20.20 -1.10 -30.47
N PRO A 63 -20.79 -0.69 -31.62
CA PRO A 63 -21.05 -1.58 -32.75
C PRO A 63 -19.80 -2.29 -33.30
N ASP A 64 -18.61 -1.70 -33.14
CA ASP A 64 -17.34 -2.31 -33.57
C ASP A 64 -16.73 -3.26 -32.51
N GLY A 65 -17.43 -3.49 -31.40
CA GLY A 65 -16.97 -4.30 -30.28
C GLY A 65 -15.77 -3.68 -29.56
N LEU A 66 -15.64 -2.35 -29.60
CA LEU A 66 -14.54 -1.59 -29.01
C LEU A 66 -14.90 -1.10 -27.61
N CYS A 67 -13.88 -1.00 -26.75
CA CYS A 67 -13.98 -0.39 -25.44
C CYS A 67 -12.75 0.47 -25.22
N HIS A 68 -12.92 1.66 -24.65
CA HIS A 68 -11.80 2.50 -24.27
C HIS A 68 -11.59 2.42 -22.77
N ILE A 69 -10.33 2.27 -22.35
CA ILE A 69 -9.96 2.32 -20.94
C ILE A 69 -8.94 3.40 -20.68
N GLU A 70 -9.09 4.08 -19.56
CA GLU A 70 -8.12 5.01 -19.02
C GLU A 70 -7.17 4.25 -18.08
N THR A 71 -5.86 4.33 -18.33
CA THR A 71 -4.83 3.59 -17.58
C THR A 71 -4.00 4.47 -16.64
N ALA A 72 -4.42 5.72 -16.41
CA ALA A 72 -3.71 6.67 -15.55
C ALA A 72 -3.32 6.09 -14.17
N ASN A 73 -4.17 5.22 -13.60
CA ASN A 73 -3.92 4.57 -12.32
C ASN A 73 -2.83 3.47 -12.34
N LEU A 74 -2.45 2.95 -13.51
CA LEU A 74 -1.45 1.88 -13.64
C LEU A 74 -0.12 2.38 -14.18
N ASP A 75 -0.15 3.25 -15.20
CA ASP A 75 1.05 3.68 -15.94
C ASP A 75 1.20 5.20 -16.07
N GLY A 76 0.28 5.98 -15.50
CA GLY A 76 0.33 7.44 -15.58
C GLY A 76 0.08 8.01 -16.98
N GLU A 77 -0.36 7.18 -17.94
CA GLU A 77 -0.73 7.63 -19.27
C GLU A 77 -2.19 8.13 -19.28
N THR A 78 -2.39 9.32 -19.83
CA THR A 78 -3.72 9.97 -19.95
C THR A 78 -4.48 9.54 -21.20
N ASN A 79 -3.79 8.88 -22.13
CA ASN A 79 -4.39 8.43 -23.37
C ASN A 79 -5.33 7.25 -23.12
N LEU A 80 -6.50 7.30 -23.74
CA LEU A 80 -7.43 6.18 -23.75
C LEU A 80 -6.84 5.03 -24.57
N LYS A 81 -6.72 3.86 -23.94
CA LYS A 81 -6.28 2.63 -24.59
C LYS A 81 -7.48 1.89 -25.14
N ARG A 82 -7.45 1.60 -26.43
CA ARG A 82 -8.49 0.81 -27.09
C ARG A 82 -8.33 -0.67 -26.75
N ARG A 83 -9.44 -1.30 -26.40
CA ARG A 83 -9.63 -2.73 -26.16
C ARG A 83 -10.70 -3.22 -27.11
N GLN A 84 -10.64 -4.49 -27.50
CA GLN A 84 -11.54 -5.07 -28.49
C GLN A 84 -12.04 -6.43 -28.00
N VAL A 85 -13.33 -6.68 -28.23
CA VAL A 85 -13.93 -8.01 -28.07
C VAL A 85 -13.15 -9.03 -28.92
N VAL A 86 -13.05 -10.27 -28.45
CA VAL A 86 -12.31 -11.33 -29.15
C VAL A 86 -12.83 -11.50 -30.58
N ARG A 87 -11.92 -11.43 -31.56
CA ARG A 87 -12.25 -11.63 -32.98
C ARG A 87 -12.76 -13.06 -33.19
N GLY A 88 -13.93 -13.20 -33.81
CA GLY A 88 -14.68 -14.45 -33.91
C GLY A 88 -15.83 -14.59 -32.91
N PHE A 89 -15.83 -13.82 -31.81
CA PHE A 89 -16.96 -13.77 -30.88
C PHE A 89 -18.09 -12.88 -31.39
N SER A 90 -17.73 -11.67 -31.86
CA SER A 90 -18.68 -10.67 -32.37
C SER A 90 -19.42 -11.10 -33.64
N GLU A 91 -18.84 -12.01 -34.43
CA GLU A 91 -19.45 -12.51 -35.67
C GLU A 91 -20.42 -13.67 -35.42
N LEU A 92 -20.30 -14.35 -34.27
CA LEU A 92 -21.12 -15.51 -33.92
C LEU A 92 -22.37 -15.14 -33.09
N VAL A 93 -22.37 -13.98 -32.44
CA VAL A 93 -23.37 -13.63 -31.42
C VAL A 93 -23.84 -12.19 -31.62
N SER A 94 -25.10 -12.02 -32.08
CA SER A 94 -25.72 -10.69 -32.26
C SER A 94 -26.06 -9.99 -30.95
N GLU A 95 -26.29 -10.74 -29.87
CA GLU A 95 -26.56 -10.22 -28.54
C GLU A 95 -25.98 -11.20 -27.51
N PHE A 96 -25.03 -10.74 -26.70
CA PHE A 96 -24.32 -11.61 -25.76
C PHE A 96 -25.22 -11.98 -24.58
N ASP A 97 -25.58 -13.25 -24.47
CA ASP A 97 -26.26 -13.82 -23.30
C ASP A 97 -25.27 -14.66 -22.46
N PRO A 98 -24.91 -14.21 -21.24
CA PRO A 98 -24.04 -14.95 -20.34
C PRO A 98 -24.50 -16.38 -20.06
N LEU A 99 -25.81 -16.64 -20.06
CA LEU A 99 -26.37 -17.96 -19.72
C LEU A 99 -26.13 -19.01 -20.81
N THR A 100 -25.96 -18.55 -22.06
CA THR A 100 -25.67 -19.42 -23.21
C THR A 100 -24.18 -19.60 -23.44
N PHE A 101 -23.33 -18.94 -22.65
CA PHE A 101 -21.90 -18.99 -22.83
C PHE A 101 -21.31 -20.29 -22.30
N THR A 102 -20.92 -21.17 -23.22
CA THR A 102 -20.38 -22.52 -22.94
C THR A 102 -18.90 -22.67 -23.29
N SER A 103 -18.23 -21.57 -23.68
CA SER A 103 -16.85 -21.62 -24.19
C SER A 103 -15.80 -21.80 -23.08
N VAL A 104 -14.75 -22.57 -23.39
CA VAL A 104 -13.63 -22.82 -22.46
C VAL A 104 -12.50 -21.82 -22.72
N ILE A 105 -12.06 -21.12 -21.67
CA ILE A 105 -10.97 -20.15 -21.74
C ILE A 105 -9.72 -20.74 -21.07
N GLU A 106 -8.64 -20.85 -21.84
CA GLU A 106 -7.32 -21.23 -21.34
C GLU A 106 -6.39 -20.02 -21.46
N CYS A 107 -5.72 -19.66 -20.37
CA CYS A 107 -4.78 -18.53 -20.37
C CYS A 107 -3.48 -18.88 -19.64
N GLU A 108 -2.45 -18.08 -19.88
CA GLU A 108 -1.19 -18.22 -19.15
C GLU A 108 -1.37 -17.98 -17.64
N ARG A 109 -0.41 -18.42 -16.83
CA ARG A 109 -0.44 -18.15 -15.39
C ARG A 109 -0.32 -16.63 -15.13
N PRO A 110 -0.91 -16.13 -14.03
CA PRO A 110 -0.76 -14.74 -13.62
C PRO A 110 0.71 -14.30 -13.63
N ASN A 111 0.98 -13.16 -14.25
CA ASN A 111 2.31 -12.58 -14.35
C ASN A 111 2.25 -11.05 -14.25
N ASN A 112 3.36 -10.42 -13.87
CA ASN A 112 3.45 -8.97 -13.64
C ASN A 112 3.67 -8.13 -14.91
N ASP A 113 3.75 -8.75 -16.09
CA ASP A 113 3.92 -8.03 -17.35
C ASP A 113 2.57 -7.48 -17.84
N LEU A 114 2.37 -6.17 -17.69
CA LEU A 114 1.17 -5.46 -18.13
C LEU A 114 0.99 -5.48 -19.66
N SER A 115 2.07 -5.65 -20.41
CA SER A 115 2.07 -5.63 -21.88
C SER A 115 1.72 -6.98 -22.49
N ARG A 116 1.82 -8.06 -21.71
CA ARG A 116 1.66 -9.42 -22.20
C ARG A 116 0.44 -10.09 -21.59
N PHE A 117 -0.39 -10.62 -22.46
CA PHE A 117 -1.42 -11.59 -22.11
C PHE A 117 -1.56 -12.56 -23.28
N ARG A 118 -1.53 -13.85 -22.98
CA ARG A 118 -1.74 -14.93 -23.97
C ARG A 118 -2.74 -15.93 -23.44
N GLY A 119 -3.71 -16.25 -24.28
CA GLY A 119 -4.67 -17.30 -24.04
C GLY A 119 -5.36 -17.75 -25.31
N CYS A 120 -6.31 -18.66 -25.17
CA CYS A 120 -7.16 -19.17 -26.22
C CYS A 120 -8.56 -19.38 -25.66
N ILE A 121 -9.58 -18.95 -26.39
CA ILE A 121 -10.96 -19.35 -26.15
C ILE A 121 -11.33 -20.44 -27.14
N THR A 122 -11.90 -21.54 -26.65
CA THR A 122 -12.39 -22.66 -27.45
C THR A 122 -13.90 -22.71 -27.34
N HIS A 123 -14.58 -22.57 -28.47
CA HIS A 123 -16.03 -22.69 -28.56
C HIS A 123 -16.47 -24.15 -28.66
N ASP A 124 -17.74 -24.43 -28.36
CA ASP A 124 -18.36 -25.75 -28.51
C ASP A 124 -18.24 -26.31 -29.94
N ASN A 125 -18.24 -25.42 -30.92
CA ASN A 125 -18.07 -25.77 -32.34
C ASN A 125 -16.62 -26.18 -32.68
N GLY A 126 -15.72 -26.29 -31.70
CA GLY A 126 -14.30 -26.61 -31.86
C GLY A 126 -13.45 -25.47 -32.42
N LYS A 127 -14.05 -24.33 -32.78
CA LYS A 127 -13.33 -23.14 -33.24
C LYS A 127 -12.55 -22.50 -32.09
N LYS A 128 -11.29 -22.18 -32.35
CA LYS A 128 -10.38 -21.55 -31.40
C LYS A 128 -10.07 -20.11 -31.82
N ALA A 129 -10.12 -19.18 -30.86
CA ALA A 129 -9.69 -17.80 -31.07
C ALA A 129 -8.59 -17.44 -30.07
N GLY A 130 -7.55 -16.77 -30.56
CA GLY A 130 -6.43 -16.32 -29.75
C GLY A 130 -6.81 -15.11 -28.90
N LEU A 131 -6.38 -15.11 -27.64
CA LEU A 131 -6.56 -14.00 -26.70
C LEU A 131 -5.24 -13.25 -26.54
N HIS A 132 -5.34 -11.93 -26.63
CA HIS A 132 -4.21 -11.01 -26.51
C HIS A 132 -4.52 -9.90 -25.51
N LYS A 133 -3.51 -9.08 -25.18
CA LYS A 133 -3.67 -7.95 -24.26
C LYS A 133 -4.86 -7.06 -24.62
N GLU A 134 -5.15 -6.87 -25.90
CA GLU A 134 -6.21 -6.01 -26.41
C GLU A 134 -7.61 -6.49 -25.97
N ASN A 135 -7.77 -7.76 -25.60
CA ASN A 135 -9.02 -8.32 -25.12
C ASN A 135 -9.17 -8.24 -23.59
N LEU A 136 -8.10 -7.89 -22.86
CA LEU A 136 -8.08 -7.86 -21.40
C LEU A 136 -8.28 -6.43 -20.86
N LEU A 137 -9.24 -6.28 -19.95
CA LEU A 137 -9.45 -5.10 -19.12
C LEU A 137 -8.74 -5.33 -17.78
N LEU A 138 -7.85 -4.43 -17.40
CA LEU A 138 -7.02 -4.58 -16.20
C LEU A 138 -7.70 -3.94 -14.99
N ARG A 139 -7.53 -4.55 -13.81
CA ARG A 139 -7.98 -3.97 -12.54
C ARG A 139 -7.40 -2.58 -12.31
N GLY A 140 -8.24 -1.64 -11.89
CA GLY A 140 -7.85 -0.26 -11.55
C GLY A 140 -7.92 0.72 -12.72
N CYS A 141 -8.09 0.23 -13.95
CA CYS A 141 -8.43 1.06 -15.10
C CYS A 141 -9.90 1.51 -15.03
N THR A 142 -10.22 2.62 -15.68
CA THR A 142 -11.59 3.15 -15.76
C THR A 142 -12.14 2.97 -17.18
N VAL A 143 -13.37 2.47 -17.32
CA VAL A 143 -14.03 2.37 -18.63
C VAL A 143 -14.46 3.76 -19.09
N ARG A 144 -14.16 4.13 -20.34
CA ARG A 144 -14.49 5.43 -20.94
C ARG A 144 -15.08 5.22 -22.34
N ASN A 145 -15.84 6.21 -22.82
CA ASN A 145 -16.39 6.24 -24.19
C ASN A 145 -17.16 4.99 -24.61
N THR A 146 -17.74 4.26 -23.66
CA THR A 146 -18.53 3.04 -23.91
C THR A 146 -19.60 2.93 -22.84
N GLU A 147 -20.88 2.87 -23.22
CA GLU A 147 -21.99 2.92 -22.26
C GLU A 147 -22.01 1.72 -21.33
N ALA A 148 -21.80 0.51 -21.88
CA ALA A 148 -21.74 -0.71 -21.12
C ALA A 148 -20.78 -1.72 -21.77
N VAL A 149 -20.06 -2.45 -20.93
CA VAL A 149 -19.25 -3.59 -21.34
C VAL A 149 -19.58 -4.79 -20.47
N VAL A 150 -19.50 -5.97 -21.07
CA VAL A 150 -19.66 -7.24 -20.37
C VAL A 150 -18.40 -8.06 -20.58
N GLY A 151 -17.91 -8.67 -19.50
CA GLY A 151 -16.78 -9.55 -19.56
C GLY A 151 -16.79 -10.59 -18.46
N ILE A 152 -15.86 -11.54 -18.57
CA ILE A 152 -15.67 -12.63 -17.63
C ILE A 152 -14.37 -12.43 -16.85
N VAL A 153 -14.41 -12.65 -15.54
CA VAL A 153 -13.25 -12.47 -14.67
C VAL A 153 -12.24 -13.59 -14.90
N ILE A 154 -11.02 -13.23 -15.30
CA ILE A 154 -9.91 -14.17 -15.54
C ILE A 154 -8.99 -14.26 -14.34
N TYR A 155 -8.60 -13.12 -13.76
CA TYR A 155 -7.80 -13.08 -12.53
C TYR A 155 -8.50 -12.21 -11.49
N ALA A 156 -8.51 -12.67 -10.24
CA ALA A 156 -9.14 -11.99 -9.12
C ALA A 156 -8.16 -11.83 -7.94
N GLY A 157 -8.41 -10.84 -7.09
CA GLY A 157 -7.60 -10.63 -5.89
C GLY A 157 -6.12 -10.37 -6.21
N HIS A 158 -5.23 -11.06 -5.51
CA HIS A 158 -3.77 -10.91 -5.64
C HIS A 158 -3.18 -11.47 -6.94
N GLU A 159 -3.98 -12.18 -7.74
CA GLU A 159 -3.55 -12.68 -9.04
C GLU A 159 -3.72 -11.66 -10.17
N THR A 160 -4.39 -10.53 -9.91
CA THR A 160 -4.51 -9.47 -10.94
C THR A 160 -3.15 -8.85 -11.24
N LYS A 161 -2.88 -8.56 -12.51
CA LYS A 161 -1.60 -8.00 -12.96
C LYS A 161 -1.22 -6.71 -12.23
N ALA A 162 -2.22 -5.86 -11.94
CA ALA A 162 -2.02 -4.63 -11.17
C ALA A 162 -1.53 -4.89 -9.74
N LEU A 163 -2.02 -5.93 -9.07
CA LEU A 163 -1.57 -6.27 -7.71
C LEU A 163 -0.26 -7.04 -7.71
N LEU A 164 0.03 -7.84 -8.74
CA LEU A 164 1.33 -8.47 -8.91
C LEU A 164 2.45 -7.44 -9.11
N ASN A 165 2.13 -6.28 -9.69
CA ASN A 165 3.05 -5.16 -9.79
C ASN A 165 3.11 -4.30 -8.51
N ASN A 166 2.23 -4.55 -7.55
CA ASN A 166 2.23 -3.87 -6.26
C ASN A 166 3.00 -4.71 -5.22
N SER A 167 4.10 -4.17 -4.68
CA SER A 167 4.92 -4.86 -3.67
C SER A 167 4.30 -4.88 -2.26
N GLY A 168 3.05 -4.46 -2.11
CA GLY A 168 2.36 -4.38 -0.83
C GLY A 168 2.92 -3.30 0.10
N PRO A 169 2.25 -3.02 1.23
CA PRO A 169 2.74 -2.08 2.20
C PRO A 169 3.98 -2.66 2.90
N ARG A 170 5.14 -2.04 2.65
CA ARG A 170 6.36 -2.34 3.42
C ARG A 170 6.36 -1.56 4.72
N TYR A 171 6.78 -2.22 5.81
CA TYR A 171 7.02 -1.55 7.08
C TYR A 171 8.13 -0.50 6.89
N LYS A 172 7.80 0.77 7.15
CA LYS A 172 8.74 1.88 7.07
C LYS A 172 9.35 2.07 8.45
N ARG A 173 10.67 2.17 8.52
CA ARG A 173 11.42 2.39 9.76
C ARG A 173 12.21 3.69 9.61
N SER A 174 12.10 4.60 10.59
CA SER A 174 12.79 5.88 10.48
C SER A 174 14.28 5.77 10.74
N MET A 175 15.05 6.71 10.20
CA MET A 175 16.50 6.74 10.43
C MET A 175 16.82 7.01 11.90
N LEU A 176 16.04 7.88 12.56
CA LEU A 176 16.17 8.20 13.97
C LEU A 176 15.98 6.96 14.85
N GLU A 177 15.00 6.11 14.54
CA GLU A 177 14.76 4.87 15.28
C GLU A 177 15.94 3.89 15.16
N ARG A 178 16.52 3.78 13.97
CA ARG A 178 17.72 2.96 13.74
C ARG A 178 18.92 3.49 14.51
N GLN A 179 19.11 4.81 14.55
CA GLN A 179 20.18 5.45 15.31
C GLN A 179 20.01 5.24 16.82
N MET A 180 18.81 5.47 17.35
CA MET A 180 18.49 5.22 18.76
C MET A 180 18.80 3.78 19.17
N ASN A 181 18.45 2.79 18.35
CA ASN A 181 18.78 1.39 18.64
C ASN A 181 20.29 1.12 18.68
N CYS A 182 21.08 1.83 17.86
CA CYS A 182 22.54 1.76 17.91
C CYS A 182 23.08 2.40 19.20
N ASP A 183 22.55 3.56 19.59
CA ASP A 183 22.95 4.27 20.81
C ASP A 183 22.61 3.45 22.06
N VAL A 184 21.44 2.80 22.09
CA VAL A 184 21.04 1.89 23.17
C VAL A 184 22.00 0.69 23.27
N LEU A 185 22.46 0.15 22.14
CA LEU A 185 23.45 -0.93 22.14
C LEU A 185 24.78 -0.47 22.74
N TRP A 186 25.21 0.77 22.46
CA TRP A 186 26.38 1.38 23.11
C TRP A 186 26.17 1.58 24.62
N CYS A 187 25.00 2.02 25.05
CA CYS A 187 24.66 2.13 26.47
C CYS A 187 24.74 0.77 27.18
N VAL A 188 24.21 -0.29 26.58
CA VAL A 188 24.28 -1.66 27.13
C VAL A 188 25.73 -2.14 27.22
N LEU A 189 26.55 -1.87 26.21
CA LEU A 189 27.97 -2.22 26.25
C LEU A 189 28.69 -1.49 27.38
N LEU A 190 28.46 -0.18 27.53
CA LEU A 190 29.02 0.63 28.60
C LEU A 190 28.60 0.12 29.98
N LEU A 191 27.31 -0.23 30.15
CA LEU A 191 26.75 -0.81 31.36
C LEU A 191 27.52 -2.08 31.76
N VAL A 192 27.66 -3.03 30.83
CA VAL A 192 28.39 -4.28 31.09
C VAL A 192 29.84 -4.01 31.48
N CYS A 193 30.52 -3.09 30.80
CA CYS A 193 31.89 -2.71 31.15
C CYS A 193 32.01 -2.14 32.56
N MET A 194 31.10 -1.24 32.98
CA MET A 194 31.10 -0.68 34.33
C MET A 194 30.78 -1.73 35.40
N CYS A 195 29.81 -2.61 35.13
CA CYS A 195 29.47 -3.72 36.03
C CYS A 195 30.66 -4.68 36.20
N LEU A 196 31.36 -5.02 35.11
CA LEU A 196 32.56 -5.87 35.17
C LEU A 196 33.69 -5.19 35.97
N PHE A 197 33.96 -3.91 35.72
CA PHE A 197 34.98 -3.16 36.47
C PHE A 197 34.66 -3.13 37.96
N SER A 198 33.40 -2.88 38.33
CA SER A 198 32.97 -2.90 39.72
C SER A 198 33.07 -4.29 40.34
N ALA A 199 32.68 -5.35 39.62
CA ALA A 199 32.75 -6.71 40.13
C ALA A 199 34.19 -7.15 40.41
N VAL A 200 35.12 -6.82 39.50
CA VAL A 200 36.55 -7.06 39.69
C VAL A 200 37.10 -6.24 40.86
N GLY A 201 36.76 -4.96 40.94
CA GLY A 201 37.14 -4.09 42.05
C GLY A 201 36.66 -4.63 43.40
N HIS A 202 35.41 -5.07 43.48
CA HIS A 202 34.83 -5.67 44.68
C HIS A 202 35.50 -7.00 45.04
N GLY A 203 35.74 -7.88 44.07
CA GLY A 203 36.45 -9.15 44.31
C GLY A 203 37.88 -8.96 44.83
N VAL A 204 38.63 -8.01 44.28
CA VAL A 204 39.97 -7.65 44.76
C VAL A 204 39.92 -7.04 46.16
N TRP A 205 38.93 -6.20 46.43
CA TRP A 205 38.73 -5.60 47.75
C TRP A 205 38.42 -6.65 48.82
N VAL A 206 37.44 -7.53 48.58
CA VAL A 206 37.07 -8.61 49.51
C VAL A 206 38.25 -9.53 49.81
N ARG A 207 39.01 -9.92 48.78
CA ARG A 207 40.22 -10.72 48.96
C ARG A 207 41.24 -10.05 49.87
N ARG A 208 41.54 -8.77 49.63
CA ARG A 208 42.48 -8.00 50.47
C ARG A 208 41.97 -7.73 51.88
N TYR A 209 40.66 -7.67 52.05
CA TYR A 209 40.01 -7.46 53.34
C TYR A 209 40.05 -8.73 54.20
N GLN A 210 39.78 -9.90 53.61
CA GLN A 210 39.92 -11.22 54.26
C GLN A 210 41.38 -11.51 54.66
N GLU A 211 42.36 -11.11 53.84
CA GLU A 211 43.79 -11.25 54.15
C GLU A 211 44.25 -10.42 55.37
N LYS A 212 43.49 -9.42 55.81
CA LYS A 212 43.86 -8.49 56.91
C LYS A 212 43.22 -8.79 58.27
N GLU A 213 42.61 -9.97 58.45
CA GLU A 213 41.86 -10.37 59.65
C GLU A 213 40.79 -9.32 60.04
N ALA A 214 39.63 -9.41 59.41
CA ALA A 214 38.53 -8.48 59.60
C ALA A 214 37.95 -8.56 61.03
N LEU A 215 38.30 -7.58 61.86
CA LEU A 215 37.83 -7.44 63.25
C LEU A 215 36.30 -7.25 63.41
N PHE A 216 35.57 -6.99 62.33
CA PHE A 216 34.13 -6.63 62.35
C PHE A 216 33.30 -7.36 61.27
N GLU A 217 33.69 -8.57 60.85
CA GLU A 217 32.90 -9.35 59.90
C GLU A 217 31.72 -10.02 60.61
N VAL A 218 30.49 -9.66 60.23
CA VAL A 218 29.28 -10.36 60.70
C VAL A 218 29.12 -11.61 59.84
N PRO A 219 29.24 -12.83 60.41
CA PRO A 219 29.09 -14.06 59.64
C PRO A 219 27.68 -14.17 59.08
N GLU A 220 27.52 -14.71 57.87
CA GLU A 220 26.21 -15.16 57.40
C GLU A 220 25.68 -16.29 58.29
N ALA A 221 24.37 -16.58 58.20
CA ALA A 221 23.67 -17.53 59.07
C ALA A 221 24.29 -18.95 59.13
N ASP A 222 25.07 -19.34 58.12
CA ASP A 222 25.76 -20.63 58.02
C ASP A 222 27.21 -20.60 58.57
N GLY A 223 27.68 -19.47 59.11
CA GLY A 223 28.99 -19.33 59.75
C GLY A 223 30.20 -19.31 58.81
N GLY A 224 29.98 -19.31 57.49
CA GLY A 224 31.03 -19.23 56.47
C GLY A 224 31.22 -17.82 55.91
N SER A 225 32.46 -17.46 55.58
CA SER A 225 32.79 -16.24 54.80
C SER A 225 32.45 -16.46 53.32
N LEU A 226 31.80 -15.49 52.65
CA LEU A 226 31.57 -15.61 51.20
C LEU A 226 32.89 -15.73 50.45
N SER A 227 32.93 -16.66 49.49
CA SER A 227 34.02 -16.72 48.52
C SER A 227 34.12 -15.40 47.75
N PRO A 228 35.33 -14.85 47.53
CA PRO A 228 35.52 -13.59 46.80
C PRO A 228 34.95 -13.64 45.38
N VAL A 229 34.85 -14.84 44.78
CA VAL A 229 34.23 -15.06 43.46
C VAL A 229 32.71 -14.89 43.53
N THR A 230 32.06 -15.48 44.53
CA THR A 230 30.61 -15.35 44.74
C THR A 230 30.24 -13.92 45.08
N ALA A 231 31.05 -13.25 45.91
CA ALA A 231 30.90 -11.83 46.24
C ALA A 231 31.06 -10.91 45.01
N ALA A 232 31.95 -11.24 44.07
CA ALA A 232 32.09 -10.51 42.81
C ALA A 232 30.88 -10.73 41.88
N ILE A 233 30.31 -11.93 41.82
CA ILE A 233 29.11 -12.23 41.04
C ILE A 233 27.88 -11.49 41.60
N TYR A 234 27.70 -11.49 42.92
CA TYR A 234 26.63 -10.71 43.54
C TYR A 234 26.81 -9.22 43.30
N SER A 235 28.03 -8.70 43.44
CA SER A 235 28.33 -7.30 43.11
C SER A 235 28.04 -6.97 41.64
N PHE A 236 28.35 -7.85 40.69
CA PHE A 236 28.02 -7.69 39.27
C PHE A 236 26.51 -7.57 39.06
N LEU A 237 25.71 -8.48 39.62
CA LEU A 237 24.25 -8.48 39.49
C LEU A 237 23.61 -7.27 40.19
N THR A 238 24.07 -6.91 41.39
CA THR A 238 23.61 -5.72 42.10
C THR A 238 23.93 -4.45 41.32
N MET A 239 25.12 -4.36 40.72
CA MET A 239 25.49 -3.19 39.90
C MET A 239 24.67 -3.06 38.62
N ILE A 240 24.21 -4.17 38.01
CA ILE A 240 23.26 -4.10 36.89
C ILE A 240 21.96 -3.41 37.34
N ILE A 241 21.43 -3.78 38.50
CA ILE A 241 20.19 -3.19 39.04
C ILE A 241 20.39 -1.70 39.36
N VAL A 242 21.52 -1.34 39.99
CA VAL A 242 21.82 0.06 40.34
C VAL A 242 22.03 0.92 39.09
N LEU A 243 22.73 0.40 38.08
CA LEU A 243 23.05 1.13 36.85
C LEU A 243 21.99 0.97 35.74
N GLN A 244 20.83 0.37 36.02
CA GLN A 244 19.75 0.19 35.03
C GLN A 244 19.26 1.52 34.41
N VAL A 245 19.44 2.63 35.13
CA VAL A 245 19.12 4.00 34.68
C VAL A 245 19.91 4.43 33.43
N LEU A 246 21.03 3.75 33.14
CA LEU A 246 21.85 4.01 31.96
C LEU A 246 21.13 3.62 30.65
N ILE A 247 20.15 2.71 30.70
CA ILE A 247 19.28 2.39 29.57
C ILE A 247 18.05 3.30 29.67
N PRO A 248 17.92 4.33 28.81
CA PRO A 248 16.86 5.31 28.95
C PRO A 248 15.55 4.77 28.38
N VAL A 249 14.84 3.94 29.16
CA VAL A 249 13.54 3.37 28.75
C VAL A 249 12.51 4.46 28.44
N SER A 250 12.57 5.58 29.17
CA SER A 250 11.71 6.75 28.94
C SER A 250 11.93 7.42 27.59
N LEU A 251 13.13 7.31 26.99
CA LEU A 251 13.44 7.94 25.70
C LEU A 251 12.51 7.44 24.58
N TYR A 252 12.25 6.13 24.54
CA TYR A 252 11.35 5.54 23.55
C TYR A 252 9.94 6.12 23.66
N VAL A 253 9.39 6.14 24.88
CA VAL A 253 8.03 6.66 25.13
C VAL A 253 7.96 8.15 24.81
N SER A 254 8.96 8.93 25.22
CA SER A 254 9.01 10.36 24.92
C SER A 254 9.05 10.63 23.42
N ILE A 255 9.83 9.89 22.64
CA ILE A 255 9.91 10.04 21.19
C ILE A 255 8.56 9.69 20.54
N GLU A 256 7.92 8.59 20.94
CA GLU A 256 6.60 8.22 20.41
C GLU A 256 5.54 9.30 20.68
N ILE A 257 5.53 9.88 21.88
CA ILE A 257 4.64 11.00 22.21
C ILE A 257 4.94 12.21 21.32
N VAL A 258 6.21 12.56 21.14
CA VAL A 258 6.61 13.67 20.26
C VAL A 258 6.15 13.44 18.82
N LYS A 259 6.30 12.22 18.28
CA LYS A 259 5.83 11.87 16.93
C LYS A 259 4.32 12.03 16.79
N VAL A 260 3.56 11.55 17.78
CA VAL A 260 2.09 11.72 17.79
C VAL A 260 1.72 13.21 17.82
N CYS A 261 2.38 14.02 18.64
CA CYS A 261 2.17 15.47 18.67
C CYS A 261 2.52 16.13 17.32
N GLN A 262 3.61 15.72 16.67
CA GLN A 262 3.98 16.22 15.34
C GLN A 262 2.91 15.88 14.30
N VAL A 263 2.42 14.65 14.26
CA VAL A 263 1.33 14.26 13.35
C VAL A 263 0.08 15.09 13.60
N TYR A 264 -0.28 15.31 14.87
CA TYR A 264 -1.43 16.13 15.23
C TYR A 264 -1.31 17.56 14.67
N PHE A 265 -0.14 18.20 14.83
CA PHE A 265 0.09 19.52 14.27
C PHE A 265 0.04 19.55 12.74
N ILE A 266 0.63 18.54 12.08
CA ILE A 266 0.58 18.43 10.62
C ILE A 266 -0.85 18.26 10.10
N HIS A 267 -1.70 17.51 10.83
CA HIS A 267 -3.10 17.30 10.45
C HIS A 267 -3.98 18.54 10.68
N GLN A 268 -3.62 19.42 11.62
CA GLN A 268 -4.36 20.64 11.92
C GLN A 268 -3.94 21.82 11.04
N ASP A 269 -2.93 21.64 10.18
CA ASP A 269 -2.42 22.71 9.34
C ASP A 269 -3.45 23.12 8.27
N ALA A 270 -3.85 24.40 8.33
CA ALA A 270 -4.85 24.96 7.41
C ALA A 270 -4.26 25.23 6.02
N ASP A 271 -2.95 25.43 5.91
CA ASP A 271 -2.28 25.69 4.63
C ASP A 271 -2.18 24.42 3.76
N LEU A 272 -2.38 23.24 4.37
CA LEU A 272 -2.34 21.92 3.72
C LEU A 272 -3.75 21.37 3.43
N TYR A 273 -4.76 22.23 3.40
CA TYR A 273 -6.14 21.91 3.04
C TYR A 273 -6.43 22.27 1.58
N ASP A 274 -7.08 21.35 0.86
CA ASP A 274 -7.49 21.55 -0.53
C ASP A 274 -8.98 21.88 -0.61
N GLU A 275 -9.30 23.10 -1.05
CA GLU A 275 -10.67 23.60 -1.19
C GLU A 275 -11.43 22.93 -2.35
N GLU A 276 -10.75 22.52 -3.43
CA GLU A 276 -11.42 21.95 -4.61
C GLU A 276 -11.97 20.54 -4.32
N THR A 277 -11.21 19.76 -3.54
CA THR A 277 -11.59 18.39 -3.16
C THR A 277 -12.23 18.28 -1.78
N ASP A 278 -12.34 19.39 -1.04
CA ASP A 278 -12.76 19.45 0.37
C ASP A 278 -12.01 18.40 1.22
N SER A 279 -10.68 18.36 1.05
CA SER A 279 -9.85 17.32 1.64
C SER A 279 -8.71 17.89 2.48
N GLN A 280 -8.54 17.33 3.68
CA GLN A 280 -7.43 17.64 4.58
C GLN A 280 -6.29 16.66 4.37
N LEU A 281 -5.07 17.10 4.68
CA LEU A 281 -3.89 16.24 4.65
C LEU A 281 -4.02 15.07 5.64
N GLN A 282 -3.79 13.84 5.15
CA GLN A 282 -3.90 12.62 5.94
C GLN A 282 -2.54 11.93 6.13
N CYS A 283 -2.04 11.94 7.35
CA CYS A 283 -0.85 11.18 7.75
C CYS A 283 -1.17 9.69 7.93
N ARG A 284 -0.84 8.85 6.95
CA ARG A 284 -1.05 7.39 7.02
C ARG A 284 0.01 6.63 7.82
N ALA A 285 1.22 7.19 7.93
CA ALA A 285 2.33 6.61 8.68
C ALA A 285 2.75 7.60 9.77
N LEU A 286 2.64 7.18 11.03
CA LEU A 286 2.87 8.04 12.20
C LEU A 286 4.33 8.05 12.67
N ASN A 287 5.16 7.16 12.12
CA ASN A 287 6.48 6.84 12.66
C ASN A 287 7.66 7.46 11.89
N ILE A 288 7.39 8.22 10.82
CA ILE A 288 8.38 8.75 9.87
C ILE A 288 8.24 10.26 9.64
N THR A 289 7.57 10.99 10.54
CA THR A 289 7.38 12.45 10.40
C THR A 289 8.72 13.19 10.38
N GLU A 290 9.70 12.71 11.16
CA GLU A 290 11.04 13.30 11.22
C GLU A 290 11.86 13.12 9.94
N ASP A 291 11.58 12.07 9.16
CA ASP A 291 12.31 11.77 7.93
C ASP A 291 11.98 12.80 6.84
N LEU A 292 10.84 13.49 6.92
CA LEU A 292 10.45 14.56 5.99
C LEU A 292 11.50 15.68 5.95
N GLY A 293 12.14 15.98 7.08
CA GLY A 293 13.22 16.97 7.17
C GLY A 293 14.56 16.50 6.59
N GLN A 294 14.69 15.24 6.20
CA GLN A 294 15.94 14.63 5.72
C GLN A 294 15.88 14.25 4.23
N ILE A 295 14.77 14.55 3.54
CA ILE A 295 14.59 14.22 2.13
C ILE A 295 15.60 15.02 1.29
N ARG A 296 16.38 14.30 0.46
CA ARG A 296 17.35 14.90 -0.49
C ARG A 296 16.90 14.83 -1.95
N TYR A 297 16.10 13.82 -2.27
CA TYR A 297 15.64 13.54 -3.62
C TYR A 297 14.13 13.40 -3.58
N VAL A 298 13.44 14.20 -4.39
CA VAL A 298 12.00 14.10 -4.63
C VAL A 298 11.83 13.50 -6.01
N PHE A 299 11.27 12.29 -6.07
CA PHE A 299 10.84 11.67 -7.31
C PHE A 299 9.40 12.06 -7.54
N SER A 300 9.16 12.94 -8.50
CA SER A 300 7.82 13.39 -8.87
C SER A 300 7.37 12.69 -10.13
N ASP A 301 6.14 12.17 -10.13
CA ASP A 301 5.49 11.78 -11.37
C ASP A 301 5.09 13.03 -12.16
N LYS A 302 5.07 12.94 -13.49
CA LYS A 302 4.66 14.05 -14.34
C LYS A 302 3.14 14.19 -14.32
N THR A 303 2.45 13.09 -14.64
CA THR A 303 1.01 13.12 -14.86
C THR A 303 0.28 13.05 -13.53
N GLY A 304 -0.66 13.97 -13.28
CA GLY A 304 -1.47 13.97 -12.06
C GLY A 304 -0.74 14.43 -10.79
N THR A 305 0.55 14.78 -10.88
CA THR A 305 1.29 15.45 -9.80
C THR A 305 1.83 16.80 -10.27
N LEU A 306 2.66 16.84 -11.32
CA LEU A 306 3.18 18.12 -11.85
C LEU A 306 2.19 18.83 -12.78
N THR A 307 1.36 18.06 -13.49
CA THR A 307 0.38 18.61 -14.43
C THR A 307 -1.02 18.15 -14.07
N GLU A 308 -1.95 19.11 -13.99
CA GLU A 308 -3.39 18.84 -14.03
C GLU A 308 -3.75 18.11 -15.33
N ASN A 309 -4.70 17.18 -15.27
CA ASN A 309 -5.14 16.44 -16.46
C ASN A 309 -6.12 17.26 -17.32
N LYS A 310 -5.73 18.50 -17.65
CA LYS A 310 -6.54 19.49 -18.35
C LYS A 310 -5.74 20.07 -19.53
N MET A 311 -6.09 19.65 -20.74
CA MET A 311 -5.43 20.12 -21.96
C MET A 311 -6.19 21.32 -22.53
N VAL A 312 -5.54 22.50 -22.52
CA VAL A 312 -6.12 23.74 -23.02
C VAL A 312 -5.38 24.20 -24.27
N PHE A 313 -6.11 24.42 -25.36
CA PHE A 313 -5.54 24.96 -26.58
C PHE A 313 -5.11 26.42 -26.37
N ARG A 314 -3.83 26.72 -26.63
CA ARG A 314 -3.25 28.05 -26.43
C ARG A 314 -2.98 28.78 -27.74
N ARG A 315 -2.30 28.13 -28.68
CA ARG A 315 -1.86 28.74 -29.94
C ARG A 315 -1.77 27.68 -31.03
N CYS A 316 -1.93 28.11 -32.29
CA CYS A 316 -1.51 27.31 -33.45
C CYS A 316 -0.79 28.20 -34.46
N THR A 317 0.02 27.57 -35.31
CA THR A 317 0.67 28.24 -36.44
C THR A 317 0.13 27.63 -37.73
N VAL A 318 -0.46 28.44 -38.59
CA VAL A 318 -1.01 28.01 -39.89
C VAL A 318 -0.36 28.87 -40.97
N SER A 319 0.29 28.22 -41.94
CA SER A 319 1.00 28.89 -43.05
C SER A 319 2.01 29.96 -42.59
N GLY A 320 2.69 29.72 -41.45
CA GLY A 320 3.66 30.65 -40.88
C GLY A 320 3.05 31.83 -40.10
N MET A 321 1.72 31.92 -39.99
CA MET A 321 1.03 32.91 -39.15
C MET A 321 0.66 32.28 -37.80
N GLU A 322 1.02 32.93 -36.70
CA GLU A 322 0.69 32.52 -35.34
C GLU A 322 -0.69 33.05 -34.94
N TYR A 323 -1.56 32.17 -34.48
CA TYR A 323 -2.88 32.49 -33.92
C TYR A 323 -2.87 32.17 -32.43
N SER A 324 -3.02 33.19 -31.58
CA SER A 324 -3.16 33.03 -30.14
C SER A 324 -4.62 33.00 -29.70
N HIS A 325 -4.92 32.19 -28.69
CA HIS A 325 -6.22 32.15 -28.03
C HIS A 325 -6.14 32.87 -26.69
N ASP A 326 -6.29 34.20 -26.70
CA ASP A 326 -6.01 35.09 -25.57
C ASP A 326 -6.88 34.82 -24.33
N ALA A 327 -8.12 34.33 -24.51
CA ALA A 327 -9.01 33.99 -23.40
C ALA A 327 -8.48 32.85 -22.50
N ASN A 328 -7.58 32.02 -23.02
CA ASN A 328 -6.92 30.99 -22.22
C ASN A 328 -5.61 31.52 -21.62
N GLY A 329 -5.11 32.68 -22.09
CA GLY A 329 -3.80 33.28 -21.86
C GLY A 329 -3.49 33.74 -20.43
N GLU A 330 -4.51 34.08 -19.64
CA GLU A 330 -4.28 34.64 -18.30
C GLU A 330 -3.71 33.59 -17.35
N PRO A 331 -2.59 33.88 -16.66
CA PRO A 331 -2.11 33.04 -15.58
C PRO A 331 -3.13 33.14 -14.43
N ARG A 332 -3.75 32.02 -14.09
CA ARG A 332 -4.43 31.91 -12.79
C ARG A 332 -3.33 31.93 -11.74
N LEU A 333 -3.33 32.98 -10.92
CA LEU A 333 -2.42 33.16 -9.78
C LEU A 333 -2.67 32.10 -8.72
#